data_AF-A0A9N7RCM8-F1
#
_entry.id   AF-A0A9N7RCM8-F1
#
_cell.length_a   1.000
_cell.length_b   1.000
_cell.length_c   1.000
_cell.angle_alpha   90.00
_cell.angle_beta   90.00
_cell.angle_gamma   90.00
#
_symmetry.space_group_name_H-M   'P 1'
#
loop_
_entity.id
_entity.type
_entity.pdbx_description
1 polymer ?
#
loop_
_entity_poly.entity_id
_entity_poly.type
_entity_poly.pdbx_seq_one_letter_code
_entity_poly.pdbx_strand_id
1 'polypeptide(L)'
;MSSTKSHHPVYGISGCSPGSHRLPLSAAIVVSSPQLDPNPTIQDSSSRNKRARTRTEVPRDGALGFLSSINEDILLEIFLRLSNCRYAIRLSSVCRHWHALISQPQFIPRFTRLHRDLDQSYTILFRMNYFFCGDCPEYYQLVATLYSKESLLLHGKHALSSSSNYLDFMGPTLMVVRASCNDLLLVSPDSRYRFGNDPQRYYICNPVTKKWFLIPRDPLHGKRAGFALICTPGSNGPYKVVLLDFPICSHESYEVPVGRYILPVLVFCSESRQWTKSSILVPKRAVNDVSVDLNIVVCNGTLYWMDGLYKRDRVVSLDVGNNHCSVIYFPDIVRNSTSEVPNSRTHLGVVRDELRLLHVLKAGPGRKCFVVGVWELDRRDCSWALVGQRELSFPDDDDRDALVGAAFNPKDCDSIFVVCGKSVYECAVSKDKCRKLGEIRESIRDEGLAAFVLTHPPWPTPVPCV
;
A
#
# COMPACT_ATOMS: atom_id res chain seq x y z
N MET A 1 -36.16 -44.65 42.38
CA MET A 1 -35.64 -43.38 42.95
C MET A 1 -35.70 -42.33 41.86
N SER A 2 -36.57 -41.32 42.04
CA SER A 2 -36.55 -39.93 41.52
C SER A 2 -35.98 -39.70 40.09
N SER A 3 -36.75 -39.49 39.00
CA SER A 3 -37.69 -38.41 38.64
C SER A 3 -37.17 -36.98 38.81
N THR A 4 -36.82 -36.31 37.70
CA THR A 4 -37.24 -34.90 37.45
C THR A 4 -37.11 -34.52 35.96
N LYS A 5 -38.20 -33.92 35.46
CA LYS A 5 -38.41 -33.36 34.12
C LYS A 5 -38.00 -31.87 34.07
N SER A 6 -38.03 -31.33 32.84
CA SER A 6 -38.32 -29.92 32.45
C SER A 6 -37.08 -29.01 32.31
N HIS A 7 -36.95 -28.08 31.35
CA HIS A 7 -37.91 -27.35 30.51
C HIS A 7 -37.29 -26.96 29.14
N HIS A 8 -38.12 -26.93 28.10
CA HIS A 8 -37.91 -26.14 26.88
C HIS A 8 -38.26 -24.65 27.13
N PRO A 9 -37.67 -23.70 26.40
CA PRO A 9 -38.32 -22.44 26.07
C PRO A 9 -38.74 -22.39 24.59
N VAL A 10 -40.01 -22.07 24.43
CA VAL A 10 -40.73 -21.74 23.19
C VAL A 10 -40.32 -20.34 22.73
N TYR A 11 -39.94 -20.17 21.46
CA TYR A 11 -39.83 -18.87 20.82
C TYR A 11 -41.22 -18.41 20.36
N GLY A 12 -41.74 -17.36 21.02
CA GLY A 12 -42.97 -16.69 20.65
C GLY A 12 -42.76 -15.66 19.55
N ILE A 13 -43.66 -15.69 18.57
CA ILE A 13 -43.80 -14.72 17.47
C ILE A 13 -44.67 -13.55 17.96
N SER A 14 -44.19 -12.33 17.73
CA SER A 14 -44.92 -11.05 17.80
C SER A 14 -44.04 -10.07 17.00
N GLY A 15 -44.45 -9.47 15.88
CA GLY A 15 -45.66 -8.71 15.62
C GLY A 15 -45.18 -7.42 14.93
N CYS A 16 -45.08 -7.42 13.60
CA CYS A 16 -44.60 -6.30 12.79
C CYS A 16 -45.78 -5.44 12.31
N SER A 17 -45.70 -4.12 12.52
CA SER A 17 -46.38 -3.08 11.73
C SER A 17 -45.83 -1.68 12.09
N PRO A 18 -46.00 -0.66 11.23
CA PRO A 18 -44.85 0.07 10.67
C PRO A 18 -44.83 1.57 11.01
N GLY A 19 -43.67 2.19 10.76
CA GLY A 19 -43.56 3.64 10.55
C GLY A 19 -42.58 4.35 11.47
N SER A 20 -41.42 4.74 10.92
CA SER A 20 -40.95 6.13 11.08
C SER A 20 -39.95 6.47 9.98
N HIS A 21 -40.31 7.48 9.19
CA HIS A 21 -39.36 8.24 8.39
C HIS A 21 -38.34 8.89 9.33
N ARG A 22 -37.05 8.69 9.05
CA ARG A 22 -36.00 9.62 9.50
C ARG A 22 -35.05 9.93 8.34
N LEU A 23 -34.96 11.23 8.09
CA LEU A 23 -34.17 11.93 7.09
C LEU A 23 -32.66 11.64 7.20
N PRO A 24 -31.88 11.89 6.13
CA PRO A 24 -30.45 11.58 6.10
C PRO A 24 -29.65 12.48 7.05
N LEU A 25 -28.89 11.86 7.95
CA LEU A 25 -27.88 12.51 8.77
C LEU A 25 -26.70 12.92 7.88
N SER A 26 -26.59 14.22 7.63
CA SER A 26 -25.41 14.87 7.07
C SER A 26 -24.21 14.62 8.00
N ALA A 27 -23.25 13.82 7.54
CA ALA A 27 -22.01 13.55 8.27
C ALA A 27 -21.15 14.82 8.32
N ALA A 28 -21.16 15.52 9.45
CA ALA A 28 -20.24 16.61 9.75
C ALA A 28 -18.83 16.03 10.00
N ILE A 29 -17.86 16.44 9.20
CA ILE A 29 -16.45 16.09 9.38
C ILE A 29 -15.92 16.91 10.57
N VAL A 30 -15.80 16.29 11.73
CA VAL A 30 -15.03 16.84 12.86
C VAL A 30 -13.56 16.51 12.62
N VAL A 31 -12.75 17.54 12.34
CA VAL A 31 -11.30 17.45 12.37
C VAL A 31 -10.83 17.84 13.77
N SER A 32 -10.53 16.85 14.60
CA SER A 32 -9.91 17.07 15.91
C SER A 32 -8.46 17.49 15.72
N SER A 33 -8.09 18.67 16.24
CA SER A 33 -6.69 19.11 16.34
C SER A 33 -5.90 18.18 17.29
N PRO A 34 -4.63 17.85 17.00
CA PRO A 34 -3.82 17.06 17.92
C PRO A 34 -3.47 17.90 19.16
N GLN A 35 -3.76 17.35 20.35
CA GLN A 35 -3.27 17.89 21.61
C GLN A 35 -1.77 17.61 21.74
N LEU A 36 -1.03 18.63 22.17
CA LEU A 36 0.36 18.54 22.58
C LEU A 36 0.38 18.28 24.10
N ASP A 37 1.06 17.21 24.51
CA ASP A 37 1.35 16.93 25.93
C ASP A 37 2.20 18.06 26.55
N PRO A 38 1.91 18.50 27.78
CA PRO A 38 2.73 19.48 28.48
C PRO A 38 3.80 18.82 29.38
N ASN A 39 4.93 19.53 29.47
CA ASN A 39 6.06 19.44 30.41
C ASN A 39 7.22 18.47 30.09
N PRO A 40 8.45 19.00 30.28
CA PRO A 40 9.13 18.68 31.52
C PRO A 40 9.53 19.90 32.36
N THR A 41 9.55 19.65 33.65
CA THR A 41 9.96 20.42 34.81
C THR A 41 11.33 21.11 34.63
N ILE A 42 11.41 22.42 34.86
CA ILE A 42 12.68 23.12 35.14
C ILE A 42 12.50 24.01 36.36
N GLN A 43 13.42 23.85 37.29
CA GLN A 43 13.52 24.44 38.62
C GLN A 43 13.67 25.97 38.61
N ASP A 44 13.10 26.59 39.63
CA ASP A 44 13.30 27.99 40.02
C ASP A 44 14.78 28.33 40.24
N SER A 45 15.23 29.42 39.64
CA SER A 45 16.23 30.29 40.27
C SER A 45 16.06 31.74 39.83
N SER A 46 16.00 32.60 40.84
CA SER A 46 15.75 34.04 40.79
C SER A 46 16.88 34.83 40.12
N SER A 47 16.55 35.79 39.24
CA SER A 47 17.23 37.09 39.25
C SER A 47 16.39 38.18 38.58
N ARG A 48 16.21 39.28 39.31
CA ARG A 48 15.58 40.53 38.86
C ARG A 48 16.45 41.16 37.78
N ASN A 49 15.85 41.53 36.65
CA ASN A 49 16.36 42.61 35.80
C ASN A 49 15.19 43.37 35.16
N LYS A 50 14.99 44.61 35.64
CA LYS A 50 14.09 45.60 35.05
C LYS A 50 14.70 46.07 33.73
N ARG A 51 14.05 45.77 32.60
CA ARG A 51 14.29 46.47 31.33
C ARG A 51 12.94 46.87 30.74
N ALA A 52 12.66 48.16 30.77
CA ALA A 52 11.47 48.77 30.19
C ALA A 52 11.40 48.41 28.69
N ARG A 53 10.28 47.81 28.28
CA ARG A 53 10.01 47.47 26.89
C ARG A 53 8.99 48.47 26.37
N THR A 54 9.46 49.43 25.59
CA THR A 54 8.65 50.39 24.85
C THR A 54 7.65 49.61 23.99
N ARG A 55 6.36 49.74 24.31
CA ARG A 55 5.27 49.13 23.57
C ARG A 55 5.19 49.84 22.22
N THR A 56 5.78 49.25 21.19
CA THR A 56 5.50 49.67 19.81
C THR A 56 4.15 49.06 19.48
N GLU A 57 3.09 49.87 19.57
CA GLU A 57 1.74 49.48 19.17
C GLU A 57 1.73 49.34 17.64
N VAL A 58 1.86 48.12 17.15
CA VAL A 58 1.45 47.79 15.79
C VAL A 58 -0.08 47.78 15.78
N PRO A 59 -0.75 48.58 14.93
CA PRO A 59 -2.20 48.60 14.86
C PRO A 59 -2.73 47.20 14.54
N ARG A 60 -3.50 46.62 15.47
CA ARG A 60 -4.12 45.29 15.35
C ARG A 60 -5.23 45.22 14.30
N ASP A 61 -5.71 46.35 13.79
CA ASP A 61 -6.92 46.42 12.96
C ASP A 61 -6.70 46.34 11.45
N GLY A 62 -5.49 46.56 10.94
CA GLY A 62 -5.27 46.64 9.49
C GLY A 62 -5.43 45.31 8.74
N ALA A 63 -4.96 44.20 9.32
CA ALA A 63 -4.98 42.90 8.66
C ALA A 63 -6.36 42.20 8.75
N LEU A 64 -7.07 42.40 9.86
CA LEU A 64 -8.42 41.84 10.08
C LEU A 64 -9.48 42.56 9.23
N GLY A 65 -9.36 43.89 9.06
CA GLY A 65 -10.25 44.67 8.18
C GLY A 65 -10.02 44.42 6.69
N PHE A 66 -8.77 44.14 6.27
CA PHE A 66 -8.48 43.80 4.88
C PHE A 66 -9.15 42.49 4.46
N LEU A 67 -8.97 41.41 5.23
CA LEU A 67 -9.52 40.10 4.90
C LEU A 67 -11.05 40.01 4.96
N SER A 68 -11.70 40.88 5.75
CA SER A 68 -13.17 41.00 5.76
C SER A 68 -13.74 41.85 4.62
N SER A 69 -12.89 42.62 3.93
CA SER A 69 -13.25 43.46 2.77
C SER A 69 -12.97 42.81 1.41
N ILE A 70 -12.23 41.71 1.37
CA ILE A 70 -11.91 40.97 0.14
C ILE A 70 -13.14 40.19 -0.33
N ASN A 71 -13.44 40.29 -1.63
CA ASN A 71 -14.49 39.52 -2.28
C ASN A 71 -14.29 38.00 -2.09
N GLU A 72 -15.37 37.29 -1.79
CA GLU A 72 -15.42 35.82 -1.70
C GLU A 72 -14.74 35.11 -2.87
N ASP A 73 -14.90 35.61 -4.10
CA ASP A 73 -14.29 35.05 -5.30
C ASP A 73 -12.75 35.07 -5.24
N ILE A 74 -12.19 36.15 -4.70
CA ILE A 74 -10.74 36.31 -4.54
C ILE A 74 -10.23 35.42 -3.41
N LEU A 75 -10.94 35.36 -2.27
CA LEU A 75 -10.61 34.46 -1.17
C LEU A 75 -10.63 33.00 -1.61
N LEU A 76 -11.63 32.61 -2.40
CA LEU A 76 -11.74 31.28 -2.98
C LEU A 76 -10.52 30.97 -3.88
N GLU A 77 -10.15 31.87 -4.78
CA GLU A 77 -8.97 31.70 -5.64
C GLU A 77 -7.66 31.62 -4.84
N ILE A 78 -7.53 32.40 -3.75
CA ILE A 78 -6.38 32.32 -2.84
C ILE A 78 -6.34 30.92 -2.19
N PHE A 79 -7.46 30.43 -1.67
CA PHE A 79 -7.52 29.11 -1.03
C PHE A 79 -7.28 27.97 -2.01
N LEU A 80 -7.74 28.09 -3.26
CA LEU A 80 -7.48 27.11 -4.31
C LEU A 80 -6.00 27.01 -4.66
N ARG A 81 -5.25 28.11 -4.57
CA ARG A 81 -3.81 28.19 -4.89
C ARG A 81 -2.88 27.81 -3.75
N LEU A 82 -3.40 27.43 -2.59
CA LEU A 82 -2.59 26.92 -1.49
C LEU A 82 -1.84 25.66 -1.94
N SER A 83 -0.56 25.54 -1.56
CA SER A 83 0.32 24.46 -1.99
C SER A 83 -0.09 23.06 -1.51
N ASN A 84 -0.95 22.97 -0.49
CA ASN A 84 -1.41 21.71 0.11
C ASN A 84 -2.76 21.89 0.80
N CYS A 85 -3.65 20.90 0.68
CA CYS A 85 -4.90 20.80 1.44
C CYS A 85 -4.74 20.97 2.95
N ARG A 86 -3.61 20.58 3.56
CA ARG A 86 -3.37 20.78 5.00
C ARG A 86 -3.50 22.25 5.40
N TYR A 87 -3.06 23.18 4.55
CA TYR A 87 -3.23 24.60 4.80
C TYR A 87 -4.69 25.02 4.63
N ALA A 88 -5.37 24.54 3.59
CA ALA A 88 -6.80 24.80 3.39
C ALA A 88 -7.61 24.32 4.61
N ILE A 89 -7.38 23.09 5.08
CA ILE A 89 -8.05 22.53 6.26
C ILE A 89 -7.77 23.38 7.52
N ARG A 90 -6.51 23.81 7.74
CA ARG A 90 -6.18 24.70 8.88
C ARG A 90 -6.85 26.07 8.77
N LEU A 91 -6.91 26.66 7.59
CA LEU A 91 -7.59 27.93 7.35
C LEU A 91 -9.11 27.80 7.53
N SER A 92 -9.69 26.64 7.22
CA SER A 92 -11.09 26.35 7.52
C SER A 92 -11.42 26.42 9.02
N SER A 93 -10.42 26.32 9.90
CA SER A 93 -10.59 26.43 11.35
C SER A 93 -10.45 27.86 11.88
N VAL A 94 -10.08 28.84 11.05
CA VAL A 94 -9.82 30.22 11.49
C VAL A 94 -11.12 30.99 11.71
N CYS A 95 -12.09 30.90 10.79
CA CYS A 95 -13.39 31.55 10.93
C CYS A 95 -14.50 30.81 10.15
N ARG A 96 -15.76 31.07 10.51
CA ARG A 96 -16.94 30.45 9.85
C ARG A 96 -17.01 30.74 8.36
N HIS A 97 -16.59 31.94 7.95
CA HIS A 97 -16.63 32.37 6.56
C HIS A 97 -15.65 31.55 5.68
N TRP A 98 -14.40 31.38 6.12
CA TRP A 98 -13.42 30.57 5.41
C TRP A 98 -13.78 29.08 5.41
N HIS A 99 -14.34 28.61 6.53
CA HIS A 99 -14.91 27.26 6.58
C HIS A 99 -15.97 27.06 5.49
N ALA A 100 -16.92 28.00 5.36
CA ALA A 100 -17.97 27.90 4.36
C ALA A 100 -17.42 27.88 2.93
N LEU A 101 -16.42 28.70 2.60
CA LEU A 101 -15.77 28.72 1.28
C LEU A 101 -15.04 27.41 0.96
N ILE A 102 -14.29 26.86 1.92
CA ILE A 102 -13.49 25.64 1.72
C ILE A 102 -14.38 24.39 1.69
N SER A 103 -15.50 24.41 2.41
CA SER A 103 -16.48 23.32 2.44
C SER A 103 -17.44 23.31 1.24
N GLN A 104 -17.30 24.25 0.30
CA GLN A 104 -18.13 24.24 -0.92
C GLN A 104 -17.92 22.95 -1.73
N PRO A 105 -18.97 22.33 -2.29
CA PRO A 105 -18.87 21.08 -3.05
C PRO A 105 -17.85 21.14 -4.21
N GLN A 106 -17.74 22.30 -4.85
CA GLN A 106 -16.81 22.56 -5.95
C GLN A 106 -15.37 22.85 -5.50
N PHE A 107 -15.12 23.11 -4.22
CA PHE A 107 -13.79 23.48 -3.74
C PHE A 107 -12.79 22.35 -3.99
N ILE A 108 -13.09 21.15 -3.49
CA ILE A 108 -12.21 19.99 -3.61
C ILE A 108 -11.96 19.62 -5.08
N PRO A 109 -12.98 19.49 -5.96
CA PRO A 109 -12.76 19.24 -7.38
C PRO A 109 -11.90 20.31 -8.06
N ARG A 110 -12.11 21.60 -7.77
CA ARG A 110 -11.29 22.68 -8.33
C ARG A 110 -9.85 22.64 -7.82
N PHE A 111 -9.68 22.42 -6.51
CA PHE A 111 -8.37 22.28 -5.88
C PHE A 111 -7.60 21.11 -6.51
N THR A 112 -8.22 19.93 -6.58
CA THR A 112 -7.61 18.74 -7.18
C THR A 112 -7.27 18.93 -8.65
N ARG A 113 -8.09 19.64 -9.42
CA ARG A 113 -7.78 19.97 -10.82
C ARG A 113 -6.59 20.92 -10.94
N LEU A 114 -6.51 21.95 -10.09
CA LEU A 114 -5.42 22.93 -10.12
C LEU A 114 -4.06 22.30 -9.76
N HIS A 115 -4.06 21.30 -8.87
CA HIS A 115 -2.86 20.66 -8.34
C HIS A 115 -2.58 19.28 -8.96
N ARG A 116 -3.31 18.89 -10.02
CA ARG A 116 -3.21 17.54 -10.63
C ARG A 116 -1.81 17.25 -11.16
N ASP A 117 -1.12 18.26 -11.67
CA ASP A 117 0.17 18.11 -12.33
C ASP A 117 1.36 18.12 -11.36
N LEU A 118 1.10 18.30 -10.05
CA LEU A 118 2.14 18.24 -9.03
C LEU A 118 2.44 16.77 -8.69
N ASP A 119 3.68 16.33 -8.95
CA ASP A 119 4.13 15.02 -8.49
C ASP A 119 4.34 15.03 -6.97
N GLN A 120 3.29 14.79 -6.20
CA GLN A 120 3.37 14.68 -4.74
C GLN A 120 3.47 13.22 -4.27
N SER A 121 3.94 12.30 -5.12
CA SER A 121 4.05 10.89 -4.73
C SER A 121 5.40 10.53 -4.09
N TYR A 122 5.36 9.53 -3.23
CA TYR A 122 6.47 8.99 -2.48
C TYR A 122 6.39 7.47 -2.46
N THR A 123 7.54 6.81 -2.39
CA THR A 123 7.62 5.36 -2.35
C THR A 123 8.08 4.92 -0.98
N ILE A 124 7.42 3.92 -0.43
CA ILE A 124 7.85 3.26 0.79
C ILE A 124 8.41 1.90 0.41
N LEU A 125 9.66 1.67 0.77
CA LEU A 125 10.35 0.42 0.52
C LEU A 125 10.35 -0.41 1.80
N PHE A 126 9.68 -1.55 1.77
CA PHE A 126 9.67 -2.51 2.85
C PHE A 126 10.44 -3.77 2.47
N ARG A 127 11.16 -4.30 3.45
CA ARG A 127 11.59 -5.70 3.45
C ARG A 127 10.35 -6.57 3.71
N MET A 128 10.18 -7.62 2.92
CA MET A 128 9.22 -8.69 3.17
C MET A 128 9.94 -10.02 3.17
N ASN A 129 9.68 -10.89 4.14
CA ASN A 129 10.10 -12.28 4.05
C ASN A 129 8.92 -13.11 3.54
N TYR A 130 9.07 -13.90 2.48
CA TYR A 130 7.97 -14.71 1.94
C TYR A 130 7.87 -16.10 2.57
N PHE A 131 8.88 -16.52 3.33
CA PHE A 131 8.89 -17.82 3.99
C PHE A 131 8.45 -17.69 5.46
N PHE A 132 7.48 -18.53 5.84
CA PHE A 132 7.13 -18.79 7.23
C PHE A 132 8.31 -19.51 7.91
N CYS A 133 9.31 -18.76 8.37
CA CYS A 133 10.29 -19.27 9.31
C CYS A 133 10.09 -18.57 10.66
N GLY A 134 9.94 -19.38 11.71
CA GLY A 134 9.70 -18.92 13.08
C GLY A 134 10.80 -18.01 13.62
N ASP A 135 10.45 -17.28 14.68
CA ASP A 135 11.32 -16.54 15.61
C ASP A 135 12.13 -15.33 15.11
N CYS A 136 11.99 -14.86 13.87
CA CYS A 136 12.59 -13.57 13.47
C CYS A 136 11.64 -12.38 13.72
N PRO A 137 11.85 -11.52 14.74
CA PRO A 137 10.94 -10.39 15.03
C PRO A 137 10.81 -9.36 13.89
N GLU A 138 11.70 -9.38 12.90
CA GLU A 138 11.90 -8.30 11.91
C GLU A 138 11.42 -8.65 10.49
N TYR A 139 10.37 -9.46 10.39
CA TYR A 139 9.78 -9.94 9.12
C TYR A 139 9.34 -8.80 8.19
N TYR A 140 8.98 -7.64 8.77
CA TYR A 140 8.67 -6.42 8.05
C TYR A 140 9.53 -5.28 8.59
N GLN A 141 10.37 -4.72 7.73
CA GLN A 141 11.23 -3.58 8.09
C GLN A 141 11.05 -2.47 7.05
N LEU A 142 10.79 -1.26 7.51
CA LEU A 142 10.90 -0.07 6.67
C LEU A 142 12.38 0.15 6.33
N VAL A 143 12.71 0.07 5.05
CA VAL A 143 14.08 0.30 4.56
C VAL A 143 14.30 1.77 4.26
N ALA A 144 13.39 2.36 3.47
CA ALA A 144 13.51 3.73 3.01
C ALA A 144 12.14 4.33 2.69
N THR A 145 12.04 5.64 2.83
CA THR A 145 10.95 6.43 2.24
C THR A 145 11.57 7.41 1.23
N LEU A 146 11.15 7.28 -0.03
CA LEU A 146 11.68 8.05 -1.15
C LEU A 146 10.63 9.07 -1.59
N TYR A 147 10.90 10.35 -1.36
CA TYR A 147 9.98 11.43 -1.68
C TYR A 147 10.30 12.05 -3.05
N SER A 148 9.27 12.43 -3.82
CA SER A 148 9.43 13.42 -4.87
C SER A 148 9.85 14.78 -4.29
N LYS A 149 10.30 15.69 -5.14
CA LYS A 149 10.70 17.04 -4.71
C LYS A 149 9.53 17.78 -4.05
N GLU A 150 8.35 17.69 -4.64
CA GLU A 150 7.14 18.34 -4.16
C GLU A 150 6.63 17.66 -2.88
N SER A 151 6.69 16.34 -2.79
CA SER A 151 6.31 15.59 -1.59
C SER A 151 7.22 15.88 -0.40
N LEU A 152 8.53 16.05 -0.64
CA LEU A 152 9.49 16.42 0.40
C LEU A 152 9.16 17.76 1.07
N LEU A 153 8.57 18.71 0.33
CA LEU A 153 8.09 19.98 0.90
C LEU A 153 6.92 19.76 1.89
N LEU A 154 6.10 18.72 1.69
CA LEU A 154 4.94 18.42 2.54
C LEU A 154 5.31 17.72 3.84
N HIS A 155 6.37 16.90 3.83
CA HIS A 155 6.83 16.15 5.00
C HIS A 155 7.95 16.84 5.77
N GLY A 156 8.64 17.80 5.15
CA GLY A 156 9.76 18.51 5.75
C GLY A 156 11.03 17.65 5.85
N LYS A 157 12.13 18.28 6.25
CA LYS A 157 13.47 17.64 6.28
C LYS A 157 13.57 16.47 7.27
N HIS A 158 12.75 16.46 8.32
CA HIS A 158 12.73 15.39 9.33
C HIS A 158 12.16 14.06 8.81
N ALA A 159 11.47 14.07 7.67
CA ALA A 159 10.88 12.87 7.06
C ALA A 159 11.91 11.87 6.52
N LEU A 160 13.16 12.30 6.36
CA LEU A 160 14.31 11.49 5.95
C LEU A 160 14.96 10.74 7.12
N SER A 161 14.56 11.06 8.36
CA SER A 161 15.15 10.52 9.59
C SER A 161 14.07 9.91 10.47
N SER A 162 13.57 8.72 10.13
CA SER A 162 13.04 7.84 11.17
C SER A 162 13.00 6.38 10.72
N SER A 163 13.75 5.55 11.43
CA SER A 163 13.69 4.09 11.42
C SER A 163 12.57 3.54 12.33
N SER A 164 11.60 4.38 12.73
CA SER A 164 10.47 4.01 13.59
C SER A 164 9.17 3.95 12.77
N ASN A 165 8.66 2.71 12.68
CA ASN A 165 7.33 2.24 12.29
C ASN A 165 6.36 3.28 11.68
N TYR A 166 6.35 3.32 10.35
CA TYR A 166 5.44 4.12 9.52
C TYR A 166 3.94 4.03 9.90
N LEU A 167 3.51 2.94 10.54
CA LEU A 167 2.12 2.66 10.91
C LEU A 167 1.82 2.73 12.42
N ASP A 168 2.71 3.31 13.24
CA ASP A 168 2.52 3.41 14.71
C ASP A 168 1.21 4.10 15.13
N PHE A 169 0.66 4.97 14.28
CA PHE A 169 -0.61 5.64 14.56
C PHE A 169 -1.80 4.66 14.70
N MET A 170 -1.67 3.42 14.21
CA MET A 170 -2.71 2.40 14.30
C MET A 170 -2.70 1.61 15.62
N GLY A 171 -1.73 1.89 16.50
CA GLY A 171 -1.59 1.25 17.81
C GLY A 171 -0.32 0.41 17.95
N PRO A 172 -0.16 -0.29 19.08
CA PRO A 172 1.08 -0.99 19.42
C PRO A 172 1.30 -2.29 18.63
N THR A 173 0.28 -2.78 17.92
CA THR A 173 0.36 -4.02 17.13
C THR A 173 1.09 -3.78 15.82
N LEU A 174 2.06 -4.64 15.50
CA LEU A 174 2.76 -4.60 14.22
C LEU A 174 1.77 -4.80 13.05
N MET A 175 1.64 -3.77 12.21
CA MET A 175 0.81 -3.78 11.03
C MET A 175 1.63 -4.10 9.78
N VAL A 176 1.07 -4.96 8.94
CA VAL A 176 1.64 -5.39 7.66
C VAL A 176 0.93 -4.68 6.52
N VAL A 177 1.67 -4.06 5.61
CA VAL A 177 1.13 -3.55 4.34
C VAL A 177 0.91 -4.72 3.40
N ARG A 178 -0.32 -4.87 2.89
CA ARG A 178 -0.72 -5.94 1.97
C ARG A 178 -0.87 -5.45 0.53
N ALA A 179 -1.32 -4.21 0.35
CA ALA A 179 -1.42 -3.56 -0.96
C ALA A 179 -1.46 -2.04 -0.78
N SER A 180 -1.15 -1.30 -1.84
CA SER A 180 -1.24 0.16 -1.88
C SER A 180 -1.95 0.63 -3.15
N CYS A 181 -2.66 1.74 -3.07
CA CYS A 181 -3.23 2.43 -4.22
C CYS A 181 -3.49 3.89 -3.86
N ASN A 182 -2.97 4.82 -4.67
CA ASN A 182 -3.01 6.26 -4.39
C ASN A 182 -2.49 6.58 -2.97
N ASP A 183 -3.28 7.19 -2.09
CA ASP A 183 -2.94 7.46 -0.69
C ASP A 183 -3.47 6.42 0.29
N LEU A 184 -4.01 5.30 -0.19
CA LEU A 184 -4.58 4.26 0.65
C LEU A 184 -3.65 3.06 0.73
N LEU A 185 -3.61 2.48 1.93
CA LEU A 185 -2.98 1.20 2.21
C LEU A 185 -4.03 0.21 2.69
N LEU A 186 -3.94 -1.01 2.17
CA LEU A 186 -4.56 -2.18 2.79
C LEU A 186 -3.55 -2.76 3.77
N VAL A 187 -3.95 -2.87 5.03
CA VAL A 187 -3.08 -3.37 6.10
C VAL A 187 -3.78 -4.42 6.95
N SER A 188 -2.98 -5.23 7.63
CA SER A 188 -3.47 -6.28 8.50
C SER A 188 -2.50 -6.51 9.66
N PRO A 189 -2.96 -6.89 10.86
CA PRO A 189 -2.05 -7.34 11.92
C PRO A 189 -1.19 -8.51 11.42
N ASP A 190 0.07 -8.56 11.84
CA ASP A 190 0.96 -9.68 11.55
C ASP A 190 0.34 -10.99 12.05
N SER A 191 0.19 -11.94 11.13
CA SER A 191 -0.45 -13.24 11.37
C SER A 191 0.31 -14.12 12.36
N ARG A 192 1.58 -13.84 12.66
CA ARG A 192 2.38 -14.63 13.61
C ARG A 192 2.01 -14.38 15.07
N TYR A 193 1.47 -13.20 15.38
CA TYR A 193 0.95 -12.87 16.71
C TYR A 193 -0.51 -13.28 16.90
N ARG A 194 -1.06 -14.12 15.99
CA ARG A 194 -2.39 -14.69 16.16
C ARG A 194 -2.32 -15.92 17.04
N PHE A 195 -3.13 -15.91 18.09
CA PHE A 195 -3.45 -17.09 18.87
C PHE A 195 -4.91 -17.47 18.58
N GLY A 196 -5.16 -18.74 18.23
CA GLY A 196 -6.51 -19.29 18.02
C GLY A 196 -7.13 -19.10 16.63
N ASN A 197 -8.44 -19.35 16.53
CA ASN A 197 -9.22 -19.40 15.29
C ASN A 197 -9.83 -18.04 14.87
N ASP A 198 -9.32 -16.93 15.42
CA ASP A 198 -9.89 -15.61 15.15
C ASP A 198 -9.68 -15.21 13.67
N PRO A 199 -10.73 -14.72 12.98
CA PRO A 199 -10.65 -14.36 11.56
C PRO A 199 -9.66 -13.21 11.32
N GLN A 200 -9.04 -13.19 10.14
CA GLN A 200 -8.11 -12.12 9.79
C GLN A 200 -8.87 -10.80 9.61
N ARG A 201 -8.39 -9.77 10.32
CA ARG A 201 -8.91 -8.41 10.21
C ARG A 201 -8.07 -7.64 9.21
N TYR A 202 -8.74 -6.90 8.35
CA TYR A 202 -8.15 -6.05 7.34
C TYR A 202 -8.62 -4.62 7.56
N TYR A 203 -7.71 -3.69 7.35
CA TYR A 203 -7.96 -2.28 7.52
C TYR A 203 -7.57 -1.54 6.26
N ILE A 204 -8.37 -0.56 5.87
CA ILE A 204 -7.92 0.49 4.97
C ILE A 204 -7.43 1.63 5.83
N CYS A 205 -6.21 2.08 5.61
CA CYS A 205 -5.68 3.27 6.27
C CYS A 205 -5.19 4.29 5.25
N ASN A 206 -5.35 5.55 5.61
CA ASN A 206 -4.76 6.68 4.92
C ASN A 206 -3.67 7.25 5.85
N PRO A 207 -2.39 6.97 5.59
CA PRO A 207 -1.29 7.43 6.44
C PRO A 207 -1.13 8.96 6.41
N VAL A 208 -1.65 9.65 5.39
CA VAL A 208 -1.63 11.12 5.30
C VAL A 208 -2.54 11.74 6.35
N THR A 209 -3.72 11.15 6.55
CA THR A 209 -4.72 11.60 7.53
C THR A 209 -4.62 10.89 8.87
N LYS A 210 -3.81 9.83 8.94
CA LYS A 210 -3.71 8.92 10.09
C LYS A 210 -5.06 8.33 10.50
N LYS A 211 -5.98 8.18 9.55
CA LYS A 211 -7.29 7.55 9.75
C LYS A 211 -7.27 6.13 9.21
N TRP A 212 -7.97 5.24 9.88
CA TRP A 212 -8.13 3.86 9.45
C TRP A 212 -9.56 3.39 9.66
N PHE A 213 -9.96 2.43 8.83
CA PHE A 213 -11.28 1.83 8.80
C PHE A 213 -11.13 0.31 8.81
N LEU A 214 -11.79 -0.35 9.76
CA LEU A 214 -11.90 -1.80 9.78
C LEU A 214 -12.86 -2.23 8.67
N ILE A 215 -12.36 -2.99 7.70
CA ILE A 215 -13.20 -3.55 6.65
C ILE A 215 -14.18 -4.55 7.31
N PRO A 216 -15.47 -4.55 6.94
CA PRO A 216 -16.43 -5.55 7.40
C PRO A 216 -15.85 -6.95 7.22
N ARG A 217 -16.12 -7.83 8.19
CA ARG A 217 -15.64 -9.21 8.15
C ARG A 217 -16.06 -9.84 6.82
N ASP A 218 -15.11 -10.47 6.17
CA ASP A 218 -15.38 -11.18 4.95
C ASP A 218 -16.12 -12.51 5.26
N PRO A 219 -16.90 -13.06 4.31
CA PRO A 219 -17.73 -14.24 4.55
C PRO A 219 -16.96 -15.56 4.65
N LEU A 220 -15.67 -15.60 4.33
CA LEU A 220 -14.85 -16.82 4.32
C LEU A 220 -13.91 -16.83 5.53
N HIS A 221 -13.85 -17.95 6.25
CA HIS A 221 -12.88 -18.14 7.33
C HIS A 221 -11.58 -18.70 6.72
N GLY A 222 -10.44 -18.04 6.94
CA GLY A 222 -9.16 -18.57 6.50
C GLY A 222 -8.06 -17.54 6.31
N LYS A 223 -6.84 -18.05 6.07
CA LYS A 223 -5.72 -17.25 5.54
C LYS A 223 -6.01 -16.89 4.08
N ARG A 224 -5.44 -15.80 3.59
CA ARG A 224 -5.56 -15.39 2.17
C ARG A 224 -4.26 -15.64 1.44
N ALA A 225 -4.39 -15.99 0.16
CA ALA A 225 -3.26 -16.21 -0.72
C ALA A 225 -2.81 -14.91 -1.39
N GLY A 226 -3.68 -13.93 -1.62
CA GLY A 226 -3.26 -12.68 -2.28
C GLY A 226 -4.14 -11.47 -1.98
N PHE A 227 -3.57 -10.29 -2.18
CA PHE A 227 -4.16 -9.01 -1.80
C PHE A 227 -4.00 -7.95 -2.89
N ALA A 228 -5.07 -7.22 -3.20
CA ALA A 228 -5.01 -6.08 -4.10
C ALA A 228 -5.93 -4.95 -3.63
N LEU A 229 -5.55 -3.72 -3.97
CA LEU A 229 -6.33 -2.51 -3.75
C LEU A 229 -6.46 -1.77 -5.08
N ILE A 230 -7.69 -1.50 -5.49
CA ILE A 230 -7.99 -0.84 -6.77
C ILE A 230 -8.78 0.43 -6.48
N CYS A 231 -8.24 1.58 -6.89
CA CYS A 231 -8.94 2.86 -6.81
C CYS A 231 -9.51 3.20 -8.19
N THR A 232 -10.71 3.78 -8.22
CA THR A 232 -11.27 4.31 -9.47
C THR A 232 -10.47 5.54 -9.94
N PRO A 233 -10.10 5.63 -11.23
CA PRO A 233 -9.38 6.79 -11.74
C PRO A 233 -10.20 8.08 -11.61
N GLY A 234 -9.53 9.19 -11.27
CA GLY A 234 -10.06 10.54 -11.51
C GLY A 234 -10.77 11.26 -10.37
N SER A 235 -10.87 10.71 -9.15
CA SER A 235 -11.30 11.46 -7.95
C SER A 235 -11.01 10.67 -6.65
N ASN A 236 -11.36 11.25 -5.50
CA ASN A 236 -11.51 10.57 -4.19
C ASN A 236 -12.70 9.58 -4.22
N GLY A 237 -12.77 8.79 -5.29
CA GLY A 237 -13.86 7.89 -5.62
C GLY A 237 -13.79 6.59 -4.83
N PRO A 238 -14.72 5.66 -5.11
CA PRO A 238 -14.75 4.39 -4.43
C PRO A 238 -13.49 3.57 -4.74
N TYR A 239 -13.06 2.83 -3.73
CA TYR A 239 -12.01 1.82 -3.84
C TYR A 239 -12.62 0.43 -3.71
N LYS A 240 -11.92 -0.54 -4.28
CA LYS A 240 -12.22 -1.97 -4.16
C LYS A 240 -11.05 -2.68 -3.51
N VAL A 241 -11.35 -3.52 -2.52
CA VAL A 241 -10.38 -4.43 -1.91
C VAL A 241 -10.62 -5.81 -2.47
N VAL A 242 -9.58 -6.41 -3.05
CA VAL A 242 -9.66 -7.74 -3.64
C VAL A 242 -8.81 -8.68 -2.80
N LEU A 243 -9.43 -9.75 -2.30
CA LEU A 243 -8.76 -10.82 -1.58
C LEU A 243 -8.87 -12.11 -2.42
N LEU A 244 -7.73 -12.76 -2.66
CA LEU A 244 -7.66 -14.06 -3.29
C LEU A 244 -7.47 -15.12 -2.20
N ASP A 245 -8.31 -16.15 -2.23
CA ASP A 245 -8.20 -17.29 -1.31
C ASP A 245 -7.24 -18.35 -1.87
N PHE A 246 -6.97 -19.41 -1.10
CA PHE A 246 -6.19 -20.53 -1.59
C PHE A 246 -6.90 -21.22 -2.76
N PRO A 247 -6.16 -21.56 -3.83
CA PRO A 247 -6.70 -22.31 -4.96
C PRO A 247 -7.18 -23.70 -4.50
N ILE A 248 -8.38 -24.07 -4.96
CA ILE A 248 -9.03 -25.35 -4.66
C ILE A 248 -8.94 -26.23 -5.90
N CYS A 249 -8.45 -27.46 -5.76
CA CYS A 249 -8.42 -28.42 -6.86
C CYS A 249 -9.85 -28.75 -7.33
N SER A 250 -10.14 -28.57 -8.62
CA SER A 250 -11.34 -29.16 -9.21
C SER A 250 -11.02 -30.62 -9.53
N HIS A 251 -11.55 -31.56 -8.75
CA HIS A 251 -11.34 -32.98 -8.99
C HIS A 251 -11.85 -33.40 -10.37
N GLU A 252 -10.97 -33.89 -11.24
CA GLU A 252 -11.31 -34.82 -12.32
C GLU A 252 -10.30 -35.98 -12.24
N SER A 253 -10.67 -37.03 -11.50
CA SER A 253 -10.00 -38.33 -11.36
C SER A 253 -8.68 -38.41 -10.55
N TYR A 254 -8.46 -39.60 -9.97
CA TYR A 254 -7.33 -39.96 -9.10
C TYR A 254 -6.03 -40.29 -9.86
N GLU A 255 -6.03 -40.15 -11.20
CA GLU A 255 -4.89 -40.49 -12.03
C GLU A 255 -4.22 -39.21 -12.57
N VAL A 256 -3.09 -38.88 -11.94
CA VAL A 256 -2.15 -37.78 -12.25
C VAL A 256 -2.62 -36.36 -11.84
N PRO A 257 -1.87 -35.63 -10.98
CA PRO A 257 -2.32 -34.39 -10.36
C PRO A 257 -2.18 -33.16 -11.28
N VAL A 258 -2.65 -33.25 -12.52
CA VAL A 258 -2.64 -32.13 -13.47
C VAL A 258 -3.97 -31.37 -13.36
N GLY A 259 -4.15 -30.66 -12.25
CA GLY A 259 -5.41 -30.03 -11.89
C GLY A 259 -5.69 -28.71 -12.61
N ARG A 260 -6.96 -28.46 -12.92
CA ARG A 260 -7.47 -27.08 -12.94
C ARG A 260 -7.74 -26.68 -11.49
N TYR A 261 -7.47 -25.43 -11.15
CA TYR A 261 -7.76 -24.92 -9.81
C TYR A 261 -8.79 -23.82 -9.90
N ILE A 262 -9.73 -23.86 -8.98
CA ILE A 262 -10.71 -22.81 -8.77
C ILE A 262 -10.12 -21.85 -7.75
N LEU A 263 -10.01 -20.58 -8.11
CA LEU A 263 -9.54 -19.52 -7.24
C LEU A 263 -10.74 -18.71 -6.74
N PRO A 264 -11.08 -18.79 -5.44
CA PRO A 264 -12.10 -17.91 -4.87
C PRO A 264 -11.60 -16.47 -4.81
N VAL A 265 -12.43 -15.54 -5.25
CA VAL A 265 -12.16 -14.10 -5.28
C VAL A 265 -13.23 -13.38 -4.47
N LEU A 266 -12.79 -12.55 -3.52
CA LEU A 266 -13.64 -11.71 -2.71
C LEU A 266 -13.35 -10.24 -3.03
N VAL A 267 -14.40 -9.47 -3.36
CA VAL A 267 -14.28 -8.06 -3.68
C VAL A 267 -15.15 -7.25 -2.74
N PHE A 268 -14.54 -6.43 -1.89
CA PHE A 268 -15.25 -5.42 -1.10
C PHE A 268 -15.29 -4.11 -1.87
N CYS A 269 -16.48 -3.50 -1.98
CA CYS A 269 -16.66 -2.19 -2.58
C CYS A 269 -16.91 -1.12 -1.50
N SER A 270 -16.14 -0.04 -1.51
CA SER A 270 -16.29 1.03 -0.51
C SER A 270 -17.60 1.81 -0.63
N GLU A 271 -18.19 1.83 -1.82
CA GLU A 271 -19.47 2.51 -2.08
C GLU A 271 -20.65 1.73 -1.50
N SER A 272 -20.80 0.47 -1.91
CA SER A 272 -21.90 -0.38 -1.44
C SER A 272 -21.69 -0.91 -0.03
N ARG A 273 -20.45 -0.92 0.47
CA ARG A 273 -20.03 -1.55 1.73
C ARG A 273 -20.29 -3.05 1.77
N GLN A 274 -20.42 -3.69 0.61
CA GLN A 274 -20.71 -5.11 0.49
C GLN A 274 -19.53 -5.88 -0.08
N TRP A 275 -19.46 -7.15 0.31
CA TRP A 275 -18.61 -8.15 -0.30
C TRP A 275 -19.34 -8.84 -1.46
N THR A 276 -18.64 -8.99 -2.59
CA THR A 276 -19.05 -9.85 -3.70
C THR A 276 -18.09 -11.03 -3.78
N LYS A 277 -18.61 -12.23 -3.98
CA LYS A 277 -17.82 -13.45 -4.12
C LYS A 277 -17.96 -13.99 -5.54
N SER A 278 -16.84 -14.33 -6.16
CA SER A 278 -16.78 -15.11 -7.38
C SER A 278 -15.75 -16.22 -7.25
N SER A 279 -15.79 -17.16 -8.18
CA SER A 279 -14.84 -18.27 -8.29
C SER A 279 -14.36 -18.32 -9.72
N ILE A 280 -13.04 -18.39 -9.90
CA ILE A 280 -12.42 -18.26 -11.21
C ILE A 280 -11.64 -19.52 -11.52
N LEU A 281 -11.84 -20.06 -12.72
CA LEU A 281 -11.09 -21.20 -13.19
C LEU A 281 -9.72 -20.72 -13.67
N VAL A 282 -8.66 -21.08 -12.96
CA VAL A 282 -7.29 -20.76 -13.37
C VAL A 282 -6.87 -21.71 -14.49
N PRO A 283 -6.29 -21.20 -15.61
CA PRO A 283 -5.85 -22.04 -16.71
C PRO A 283 -4.90 -23.16 -16.27
N LYS A 284 -5.12 -24.35 -16.83
CA LYS A 284 -4.44 -25.61 -16.46
C LYS A 284 -2.91 -25.46 -16.51
N ARG A 285 -2.23 -26.10 -15.56
CA ARG A 285 -0.78 -26.29 -15.59
C ARG A 285 -0.46 -27.74 -15.90
N ALA A 286 0.67 -28.01 -16.56
CA ALA A 286 1.14 -29.36 -16.80
C ALA A 286 1.68 -30.07 -15.54
N VAL A 287 2.01 -29.31 -14.48
CA VAL A 287 2.57 -29.81 -13.22
C VAL A 287 1.73 -29.32 -12.04
N ASN A 288 1.67 -30.11 -10.96
CA ASN A 288 1.02 -29.75 -9.70
C ASN A 288 1.88 -28.75 -8.91
N ASP A 289 2.00 -27.53 -9.43
CA ASP A 289 2.79 -26.47 -8.82
C ASP A 289 1.91 -25.26 -8.57
N VAL A 290 1.53 -25.09 -7.30
CA VAL A 290 0.54 -24.12 -6.84
C VAL A 290 1.21 -23.17 -5.86
N SER A 291 1.09 -21.87 -6.12
CA SER A 291 1.61 -20.87 -5.18
C SER A 291 0.70 -20.73 -3.97
N VAL A 292 1.33 -20.65 -2.78
CA VAL A 292 0.65 -20.43 -1.49
C VAL A 292 0.58 -18.95 -1.11
N ASP A 293 1.40 -18.10 -1.74
CA ASP A 293 1.39 -16.66 -1.58
C ASP A 293 1.49 -16.01 -2.97
N LEU A 294 0.46 -15.25 -3.32
CA LEU A 294 0.30 -14.58 -4.59
C LEU A 294 0.75 -13.14 -4.37
N ASN A 295 1.98 -12.86 -4.78
CA ASN A 295 2.48 -11.49 -4.89
C ASN A 295 1.77 -10.80 -6.06
N ILE A 296 0.57 -10.26 -5.77
CA ILE A 296 -0.27 -9.59 -6.75
C ILE A 296 0.28 -8.19 -7.02
N VAL A 297 0.39 -7.86 -8.30
CA VAL A 297 0.58 -6.49 -8.77
C VAL A 297 -0.66 -6.06 -9.55
N VAL A 298 -1.09 -4.82 -9.33
CA VAL A 298 -2.24 -4.24 -10.02
C VAL A 298 -1.72 -3.33 -11.12
N CYS A 299 -2.12 -3.60 -12.36
CA CYS A 299 -1.69 -2.84 -13.52
C CYS A 299 -2.92 -2.50 -14.37
N ASN A 300 -3.27 -1.22 -14.49
CA ASN A 300 -4.45 -0.76 -15.24
C ASN A 300 -5.75 -1.52 -14.87
N GLY A 301 -5.97 -1.74 -13.57
CA GLY A 301 -7.15 -2.43 -13.05
C GLY A 301 -7.15 -3.96 -13.20
N THR A 302 -6.16 -4.53 -13.89
CA THR A 302 -5.97 -5.99 -14.01
C THR A 302 -4.97 -6.46 -12.95
N LEU A 303 -5.25 -7.61 -12.33
CA LEU A 303 -4.39 -8.24 -11.33
C LEU A 303 -3.44 -9.21 -12.01
N TYR A 304 -2.16 -9.17 -11.65
CA TYR A 304 -1.15 -10.08 -12.17
C TYR A 304 -0.37 -10.72 -11.03
N TRP A 305 -0.06 -12.00 -11.15
CA TRP A 305 0.85 -12.69 -10.24
C TRP A 305 1.64 -13.78 -10.97
N MET A 306 2.83 -14.09 -10.46
CA MET A 306 3.60 -15.22 -10.95
C MET A 306 2.91 -16.52 -10.53
N ASP A 307 2.69 -17.40 -11.49
CA ASP A 307 2.07 -18.69 -11.23
C ASP A 307 3.15 -19.71 -10.82
N GLY A 308 2.89 -20.50 -9.79
CA GLY A 308 3.75 -21.59 -9.32
C GLY A 308 4.69 -21.23 -8.19
N LEU A 309 4.97 -22.22 -7.33
CA LEU A 309 5.91 -22.12 -6.24
C LEU A 309 7.34 -22.34 -6.74
N TYR A 310 7.55 -23.41 -7.51
CA TYR A 310 8.87 -23.84 -7.97
C TYR A 310 9.13 -23.46 -9.43
N LYS A 311 8.18 -23.75 -10.32
CA LYS A 311 8.27 -23.49 -11.75
C LYS A 311 7.55 -22.18 -12.09
N ARG A 312 8.25 -21.06 -11.92
CA ARG A 312 7.78 -19.74 -12.34
C ARG A 312 8.12 -19.53 -13.81
N ASP A 313 7.23 -19.98 -14.70
CA ASP A 313 7.39 -19.88 -16.16
C ASP A 313 6.32 -19.01 -16.83
N ARG A 314 5.36 -18.51 -16.05
CA ARG A 314 4.20 -17.75 -16.54
C ARG A 314 3.62 -16.82 -15.48
N VAL A 315 2.90 -15.82 -15.95
CA VAL A 315 2.07 -14.89 -15.17
C VAL A 315 0.60 -15.23 -15.43
N VAL A 316 -0.22 -15.19 -14.39
CA VAL A 316 -1.68 -15.18 -14.55
C VAL A 316 -2.16 -13.74 -14.49
N SER A 317 -3.03 -13.36 -15.43
CA SER A 317 -3.74 -12.09 -15.40
C SER A 317 -5.22 -12.32 -15.09
N LEU A 318 -5.79 -11.43 -14.28
CA LEU A 318 -7.18 -11.46 -13.86
C LEU A 318 -7.82 -10.08 -14.00
N ASP A 319 -8.80 -9.99 -14.90
CA ASP A 319 -9.73 -8.88 -14.95
C ASP A 319 -10.89 -9.16 -13.97
N VAL A 320 -10.90 -8.42 -12.86
CA VAL A 320 -11.92 -8.55 -11.81
C VAL A 320 -13.30 -8.06 -12.27
N GLY A 321 -13.37 -7.16 -13.26
CA GLY A 321 -14.63 -6.65 -13.79
C GLY A 321 -15.38 -7.70 -14.60
N ASN A 322 -14.65 -8.47 -15.42
CA ASN A 322 -15.21 -9.46 -16.33
C ASN A 322 -15.03 -10.91 -15.85
N ASN A 323 -14.38 -11.13 -14.69
CA ASN A 323 -13.92 -12.45 -14.21
C ASN A 323 -13.13 -13.23 -15.28
N HIS A 324 -12.40 -12.51 -16.14
CA HIS A 324 -11.62 -13.10 -17.21
C HIS A 324 -10.20 -13.39 -16.72
N CYS A 325 -9.75 -14.63 -16.90
CA CYS A 325 -8.44 -15.10 -16.46
C CYS A 325 -7.64 -15.60 -17.66
N SER A 326 -6.41 -15.11 -17.82
CA SER A 326 -5.51 -15.54 -18.89
C SER A 326 -4.10 -15.78 -18.39
N VAL A 327 -3.29 -16.43 -19.21
CA VAL A 327 -1.90 -16.75 -18.90
C VAL A 327 -0.98 -16.11 -19.93
N ILE A 328 0.12 -15.55 -19.43
CA ILE A 328 1.18 -14.95 -20.23
C ILE A 328 2.48 -15.67 -19.87
N TYR A 329 3.13 -16.28 -20.85
CA TYR A 329 4.39 -16.99 -20.60
C TYR A 329 5.55 -16.00 -20.48
N PHE A 330 6.55 -16.36 -19.66
CA PHE A 330 7.80 -15.62 -19.60
C PHE A 330 8.57 -15.72 -20.93
N PRO A 331 9.52 -14.80 -21.19
CA PRO A 331 10.46 -14.95 -22.29
C PRO A 331 11.21 -16.30 -22.18
N ASP A 332 11.51 -16.93 -23.31
CA ASP A 332 12.14 -18.26 -23.33
C ASP A 332 13.49 -18.30 -22.59
N ILE A 333 14.29 -17.22 -22.69
CA ILE A 333 15.57 -17.09 -21.96
C ILE A 333 15.37 -17.16 -20.44
N VAL A 334 14.28 -16.57 -19.94
CA VAL A 334 13.95 -16.60 -18.50
C VAL A 334 13.47 -17.99 -18.12
N ARG A 335 12.57 -18.59 -18.91
CA ARG A 335 12.00 -19.93 -18.65
C ARG A 335 13.08 -21.02 -18.58
N ASN A 336 14.03 -21.00 -19.50
CA ASN A 336 15.11 -21.98 -19.54
C ASN A 336 16.03 -21.85 -18.32
N SER A 337 16.22 -20.62 -17.81
CA SER A 337 17.08 -20.39 -16.65
C SER A 337 16.41 -20.70 -15.30
N THR A 338 15.08 -20.57 -15.20
CA THR A 338 14.34 -20.79 -13.94
C THR A 338 14.09 -22.27 -13.65
N SER A 339 14.08 -23.13 -14.67
CA SER A 339 13.94 -24.59 -14.48
C SER A 339 15.22 -25.32 -14.10
N GLU A 340 16.39 -24.72 -14.35
CA GLU A 340 17.67 -25.44 -14.31
C GLU A 340 18.72 -24.84 -13.33
N VAL A 341 18.54 -23.62 -12.83
CA VAL A 341 19.59 -22.91 -12.07
C VAL A 341 19.08 -22.39 -10.70
N PRO A 342 19.62 -22.86 -9.56
CA PRO A 342 19.24 -22.36 -8.22
C PRO A 342 19.61 -20.88 -7.96
N ASN A 343 20.31 -20.23 -8.89
CA ASN A 343 20.76 -18.85 -8.82
C ASN A 343 19.94 -17.88 -9.68
N SER A 344 18.77 -18.31 -10.16
CA SER A 344 17.85 -17.51 -10.98
C SER A 344 16.69 -17.00 -10.13
N ARG A 345 16.43 -15.69 -10.14
CA ARG A 345 15.32 -15.06 -9.40
C ARG A 345 14.49 -14.18 -10.33
N THR A 346 13.17 -14.25 -10.20
CA THR A 346 12.24 -13.44 -10.98
C THR A 346 11.34 -12.60 -10.08
N HIS A 347 11.11 -11.35 -10.45
CA HIS A 347 10.21 -10.44 -9.76
C HIS A 347 9.28 -9.76 -10.75
N LEU A 348 8.01 -9.64 -10.38
CA LEU A 348 6.98 -8.95 -11.16
C LEU A 348 6.69 -7.60 -10.50
N GLY A 349 6.54 -6.55 -11.30
CA GLY A 349 6.19 -5.21 -10.80
C GLY A 349 5.54 -4.35 -11.86
N VAL A 350 5.13 -3.15 -11.45
CA VAL A 350 4.51 -2.16 -12.32
C VAL A 350 5.30 -0.86 -12.23
N VAL A 351 5.61 -0.29 -13.39
CA VAL A 351 6.30 0.99 -13.51
C VAL A 351 5.55 1.85 -14.52
N ARG A 352 5.03 3.01 -14.09
CA ARG A 352 4.21 3.90 -14.92
C ARG A 352 3.09 3.18 -15.69
N ASP A 353 2.33 2.35 -14.97
CA ASP A 353 1.22 1.55 -15.51
C ASP A 353 1.60 0.49 -16.54
N GLU A 354 2.90 0.20 -16.71
CA GLU A 354 3.40 -0.91 -17.52
C GLU A 354 3.87 -2.06 -16.64
N LEU A 355 3.51 -3.27 -17.04
CA LEU A 355 3.89 -4.49 -16.34
C LEU A 355 5.31 -4.88 -16.74
N ARG A 356 6.18 -5.10 -15.75
CA ARG A 356 7.57 -5.47 -15.97
C ARG A 356 7.97 -6.72 -15.22
N LEU A 357 8.81 -7.50 -15.89
CA LEU A 357 9.47 -8.68 -15.35
C LEU A 357 10.94 -8.34 -15.12
N LEU A 358 11.42 -8.57 -13.91
CA LEU A 358 12.82 -8.51 -13.53
C LEU A 358 13.33 -9.94 -13.42
N HIS A 359 14.47 -10.21 -14.03
CA HIS A 359 15.17 -11.49 -13.90
C HIS A 359 16.58 -11.20 -13.43
N VAL A 360 17.04 -11.95 -12.45
CA VAL A 360 18.38 -11.81 -11.93
C VAL A 360 19.06 -13.17 -11.90
N LEU A 361 20.26 -13.20 -12.49
CA LEU A 361 21.09 -14.39 -12.62
C LEU A 361 22.45 -14.13 -11.97
N LYS A 362 22.92 -15.02 -11.10
CA LYS A 362 24.31 -14.98 -10.59
C LYS A 362 25.29 -15.33 -11.71
N ALA A 363 26.25 -14.46 -11.98
CA ALA A 363 27.30 -14.67 -12.97
C ALA A 363 28.49 -15.41 -12.35
N GLY A 364 28.50 -16.76 -12.47
CA GLY A 364 29.65 -17.61 -12.13
C GLY A 364 29.93 -17.85 -10.63
N PRO A 365 30.86 -18.78 -10.31
CA PRO A 365 31.34 -19.01 -8.95
C PRO A 365 32.41 -17.96 -8.61
N GLY A 366 32.07 -16.92 -7.85
CA GLY A 366 33.00 -15.84 -7.51
C GLY A 366 32.29 -14.56 -7.08
N ARG A 367 32.95 -13.40 -7.30
CA ARG A 367 32.48 -12.01 -7.02
C ARG A 367 30.96 -11.89 -7.06
N LYS A 368 30.37 -11.05 -6.20
CA LYS A 368 28.93 -10.71 -6.14
C LYS A 368 28.46 -10.01 -7.42
N CYS A 369 28.43 -10.77 -8.50
CA CYS A 369 28.17 -10.33 -9.85
C CYS A 369 26.87 -10.94 -10.35
N PHE A 370 25.95 -10.09 -10.78
CA PHE A 370 24.61 -10.49 -11.17
C PHE A 370 24.27 -9.88 -12.53
N VAL A 371 23.80 -10.70 -13.46
CA VAL A 371 23.18 -10.22 -14.68
C VAL A 371 21.70 -9.97 -14.38
N VAL A 372 21.28 -8.74 -14.57
CA VAL A 372 19.89 -8.31 -14.41
C VAL A 372 19.31 -8.02 -15.79
N GLY A 373 18.20 -8.64 -16.11
CA GLY A 373 17.37 -8.33 -17.27
C GLY A 373 16.03 -7.73 -16.85
N VAL A 374 15.54 -6.77 -17.63
CA VAL A 374 14.23 -6.16 -17.45
C VAL A 374 13.44 -6.30 -18.74
N TRP A 375 12.28 -6.93 -18.66
CA TRP A 375 11.33 -7.02 -19.76
C TRP A 375 10.07 -6.23 -19.43
N GLU A 376 9.48 -5.63 -20.46
CA GLU A 376 8.20 -4.95 -20.42
C GLU A 376 7.19 -5.74 -21.25
N LEU A 377 5.96 -5.87 -20.74
CA LEU A 377 4.89 -6.57 -21.43
C LEU A 377 4.27 -5.66 -22.49
N ASP A 378 4.36 -6.03 -23.76
CA ASP A 378 3.46 -5.49 -24.79
C ASP A 378 2.09 -6.18 -24.64
N ARG A 379 1.08 -5.37 -24.36
CA ARG A 379 -0.29 -5.85 -24.11
C ARG A 379 -1.05 -6.17 -25.39
N ARG A 380 -0.59 -5.69 -26.55
CA ARG A 380 -1.29 -5.89 -27.82
C ARG A 380 -1.15 -7.33 -28.29
N ASP A 381 0.01 -7.91 -28.06
CA ASP A 381 0.36 -9.28 -28.46
C ASP A 381 0.68 -10.21 -27.28
N CYS A 382 0.63 -9.68 -26.04
CA CYS A 382 0.99 -10.40 -24.83
C CYS A 382 2.44 -10.94 -24.87
N SER A 383 3.35 -10.21 -25.51
CA SER A 383 4.76 -10.55 -25.63
C SER A 383 5.64 -9.71 -24.70
N TRP A 384 6.85 -10.18 -24.43
CA TRP A 384 7.80 -9.50 -23.56
C TRP A 384 8.93 -8.88 -24.39
N ALA A 385 9.11 -7.57 -24.29
CA ALA A 385 10.21 -6.85 -24.90
C ALA A 385 11.32 -6.60 -23.87
N LEU A 386 12.57 -6.97 -24.19
CA LEU A 386 13.73 -6.63 -23.34
C LEU A 386 14.00 -5.12 -23.43
N VAL A 387 13.88 -4.42 -22.31
CA VAL A 387 14.07 -2.96 -22.23
C VAL A 387 15.39 -2.55 -21.57
N GLY A 388 16.04 -3.48 -20.88
CA GLY A 388 17.34 -3.22 -20.29
C GLY A 388 18.01 -4.49 -19.77
N GLN A 389 19.33 -4.52 -19.86
CA GLN A 389 20.15 -5.58 -19.30
C GLN A 389 21.46 -5.00 -18.78
N ARG A 390 21.89 -5.42 -17.60
CA ARG A 390 23.13 -4.94 -16.98
C ARG A 390 23.72 -5.96 -16.04
N GLU A 391 25.05 -5.95 -15.97
CA GLU A 391 25.82 -6.65 -14.95
C GLU A 391 26.03 -5.74 -13.73
N LEU A 392 25.66 -6.22 -12.55
CA LEU A 392 25.81 -5.53 -11.27
C LEU A 392 26.88 -6.22 -10.43
N SER A 393 27.88 -5.45 -10.00
CA SER A 393 28.92 -5.89 -9.08
C SER A 393 28.82 -5.13 -7.76
N PHE A 394 28.84 -5.84 -6.64
CA PHE A 394 28.80 -5.26 -5.30
C PHE A 394 30.09 -5.55 -4.51
N PRO A 395 30.51 -4.66 -3.59
CA PRO A 395 31.71 -4.88 -2.78
C PRO A 395 31.58 -6.10 -1.85
N ASP A 396 32.71 -6.80 -1.66
CA ASP A 396 32.82 -8.00 -0.83
C ASP A 396 32.98 -7.64 0.66
N ASP A 397 31.88 -7.26 1.32
CA ASP A 397 31.91 -6.90 2.75
C ASP A 397 31.30 -7.96 3.70
N ASP A 398 30.73 -9.06 3.21
CA ASP A 398 30.20 -10.14 4.08
C ASP A 398 30.11 -11.47 3.33
N ASP A 399 30.43 -12.57 4.01
CA ASP A 399 30.51 -13.98 3.54
C ASP A 399 29.11 -14.60 3.29
N ARG A 400 28.08 -13.74 3.14
CA ARG A 400 26.69 -14.11 2.87
C ARG A 400 26.32 -13.76 1.43
N ASP A 401 26.07 -14.83 0.69
CA ASP A 401 26.44 -14.98 -0.71
C ASP A 401 25.27 -14.78 -1.71
N ALA A 402 24.28 -13.95 -1.38
CA ALA A 402 23.09 -13.83 -2.23
C ALA A 402 22.58 -12.39 -2.40
N LEU A 403 22.29 -12.04 -3.65
CA LEU A 403 21.24 -11.07 -3.94
C LEU A 403 19.94 -11.69 -3.45
N VAL A 404 19.34 -11.08 -2.44
CA VAL A 404 18.27 -11.72 -1.70
C VAL A 404 16.89 -11.24 -2.16
N GLY A 405 16.74 -10.00 -2.58
CA GLY A 405 15.45 -9.49 -3.04
C GLY A 405 15.61 -8.35 -4.01
N ALA A 406 14.61 -8.18 -4.87
CA ALA A 406 14.55 -7.04 -5.77
C ALA A 406 13.10 -6.55 -5.95
N ALA A 407 12.98 -5.26 -6.27
CA ALA A 407 11.73 -4.60 -6.62
C ALA A 407 12.00 -3.50 -7.64
N PHE A 408 11.01 -3.13 -8.43
CA PHE A 408 11.15 -1.99 -9.34
C PHE A 408 11.05 -0.67 -8.58
N ASN A 409 11.77 0.35 -9.06
CA ASN A 409 11.37 1.72 -8.76
C ASN A 409 10.07 1.98 -9.55
N PRO A 410 8.96 2.26 -8.87
CA PRO A 410 7.66 2.30 -9.52
C PRO A 410 7.44 3.56 -10.39
N LYS A 411 8.34 4.55 -10.30
CA LYS A 411 8.30 5.79 -11.09
C LYS A 411 9.42 5.93 -12.10
N ASP A 412 10.61 5.52 -11.71
CA ASP A 412 11.80 5.62 -12.56
C ASP A 412 11.97 4.30 -13.31
N CYS A 413 11.65 4.34 -14.61
CA CYS A 413 11.79 3.22 -15.53
C CYS A 413 13.21 2.69 -15.65
N ASP A 414 14.21 3.47 -15.24
CA ASP A 414 15.60 3.04 -15.26
C ASP A 414 16.04 2.45 -13.93
N SER A 415 15.30 2.60 -12.83
CA SER A 415 15.79 2.24 -11.50
C SER A 415 15.14 0.98 -10.93
N ILE A 416 15.94 0.17 -10.24
CA ILE A 416 15.51 -0.99 -9.47
C ILE A 416 16.11 -0.94 -8.06
N PHE A 417 15.38 -1.50 -7.10
CA PHE A 417 15.87 -1.74 -5.75
C PHE A 417 16.36 -3.18 -5.62
N VAL A 418 17.52 -3.35 -5.02
CA VAL A 418 18.17 -4.65 -4.86
C VAL A 418 18.75 -4.80 -3.46
N VAL A 419 18.56 -5.97 -2.84
CA VAL A 419 19.18 -6.36 -1.57
C VAL A 419 20.36 -7.24 -1.84
N CYS A 420 21.56 -6.79 -1.45
CA CYS A 420 22.76 -7.60 -1.49
C CYS A 420 23.33 -7.73 -0.07
N GLY A 421 23.31 -8.95 0.47
CA GLY A 421 23.63 -9.19 1.89
C GLY A 421 22.67 -8.45 2.81
N LYS A 422 23.19 -7.44 3.55
CA LYS A 422 22.39 -6.54 4.40
C LYS A 422 22.13 -5.17 3.78
N SER A 423 22.76 -4.84 2.66
CA SER A 423 22.65 -3.51 2.08
C SER A 423 21.55 -3.47 1.03
N VAL A 424 20.76 -2.40 1.03
CA VAL A 424 19.77 -2.13 -0.01
C VAL A 424 20.28 -1.02 -0.91
N TYR A 425 20.27 -1.27 -2.20
CA TYR A 425 20.73 -0.34 -3.23
C TYR A 425 19.60 0.03 -4.17
N GLU A 426 19.66 1.24 -4.69
CA GLU A 426 18.97 1.66 -5.90
C GLU A 426 19.98 1.67 -7.04
N CYS A 427 19.72 0.90 -8.08
CA CYS A 427 20.59 0.76 -9.24
C CYS A 427 19.85 1.13 -10.51
N ALA A 428 20.52 1.89 -11.37
CA ALA A 428 20.06 2.15 -12.73
C ALA A 428 20.28 0.90 -13.61
N VAL A 429 19.38 0.59 -14.52
CA VAL A 429 19.46 -0.57 -15.42
C VAL A 429 20.28 -0.20 -16.64
N SER A 430 20.12 1.02 -17.18
CA SER A 430 20.84 1.49 -18.37
C SER A 430 22.17 2.18 -18.07
N LYS A 431 22.36 2.69 -16.85
CA LYS A 431 23.55 3.48 -16.47
C LYS A 431 24.36 2.78 -15.40
N ASP A 432 25.67 2.99 -15.40
CA ASP A 432 26.57 2.48 -14.36
C ASP A 432 26.47 3.30 -13.07
N LYS A 433 25.29 3.26 -12.43
CA LYS A 433 25.02 4.00 -11.20
C LYS A 433 24.28 3.10 -10.22
N CYS A 434 24.85 2.96 -9.03
CA CYS A 434 24.18 2.35 -7.89
C CYS A 434 24.41 3.24 -6.66
N ARG A 435 23.36 3.43 -5.87
CA ARG A 435 23.37 4.21 -4.62
C ARG A 435 22.87 3.32 -3.50
N LYS A 436 23.60 3.27 -2.38
CA LYS A 436 23.13 2.62 -1.15
C LYS A 436 22.00 3.46 -0.53
N LEU A 437 20.86 2.85 -0.26
CA LEU A 437 19.69 3.49 0.37
C LEU A 437 19.64 3.26 1.87
N GLY A 438 20.09 2.11 2.34
CA GLY A 438 20.03 1.73 3.74
C GLY A 438 20.50 0.30 3.97
N GLU A 439 20.28 -0.19 5.18
CA GLU A 439 20.64 -1.54 5.62
C GLU A 439 19.47 -2.22 6.33
N ILE A 440 19.33 -3.51 6.07
CA ILE A 440 18.45 -4.40 6.83
C ILE A 440 19.21 -4.92 8.05
N ARG A 441 18.49 -5.10 9.16
CA ARG A 441 19.11 -5.49 10.46
C ARG A 441 19.67 -6.91 10.42
N GLU A 442 18.90 -7.83 9.86
CA GLU A 442 19.24 -9.24 9.70
C GLU A 442 19.11 -9.67 8.24
N SER A 443 20.09 -10.44 7.75
CA SER A 443 20.06 -11.05 6.40
C SER A 443 19.61 -12.51 6.52
N ILE A 444 18.53 -12.84 5.82
CA ILE A 444 17.94 -14.18 5.66
C ILE A 444 18.06 -14.55 4.17
N ARG A 445 18.21 -15.84 3.83
CA ARG A 445 18.56 -16.26 2.46
C ARG A 445 17.43 -16.09 1.41
N ASP A 446 16.18 -15.96 1.86
CA ASP A 446 14.98 -15.93 1.01
C ASP A 446 14.09 -14.71 1.31
N GLU A 447 14.68 -13.53 1.25
CA GLU A 447 13.96 -12.26 1.39
C GLU A 447 13.30 -11.80 0.09
N GLY A 448 12.39 -10.86 0.24
CA GLY A 448 11.79 -10.07 -0.81
C GLY A 448 11.88 -8.59 -0.47
N LEU A 449 11.83 -7.76 -1.50
CA LEU A 449 11.49 -6.36 -1.34
C LEU A 449 10.07 -6.15 -1.86
N ALA A 450 9.30 -5.36 -1.13
CA ALA A 450 8.04 -4.82 -1.60
C ALA A 450 8.16 -3.30 -1.63
N ALA A 451 8.03 -2.72 -2.82
CA ALA A 451 7.95 -1.28 -3.01
C ALA A 451 6.48 -0.90 -3.14
N PHE A 452 5.99 -0.09 -2.22
CA PHE A 452 4.63 0.43 -2.25
C PHE A 452 4.67 1.90 -2.63
N VAL A 453 4.03 2.26 -3.74
CA VAL A 453 3.82 3.67 -4.10
C VAL A 453 2.67 4.22 -3.30
N LEU A 454 2.90 5.38 -2.72
CA LEU A 454 1.85 6.24 -2.25
C LEU A 454 1.89 7.57 -2.98
N THR A 455 0.73 8.07 -3.37
CA THR A 455 0.57 9.39 -3.95
C THR A 455 -0.13 10.26 -2.95
N HIS A 456 0.42 11.44 -2.61
CA HIS A 456 -0.42 12.44 -1.96
C HIS A 456 -1.37 13.00 -3.02
N PRO A 457 -2.67 12.69 -2.96
CA PRO A 457 -3.61 13.45 -3.76
C PRO A 457 -3.58 14.89 -3.26
N PRO A 458 -3.91 15.86 -4.14
CA PRO A 458 -4.15 17.23 -3.72
C PRO A 458 -5.12 17.32 -2.53
N TRP A 459 -6.09 16.40 -2.45
CA TRP A 459 -7.00 16.24 -1.34
C TRP A 459 -7.09 14.78 -0.89
N PRO A 460 -6.83 14.43 0.38
CA PRO A 460 -6.80 13.05 0.86
C PRO A 460 -8.10 12.30 0.61
N THR A 461 -7.98 11.03 0.23
CA THR A 461 -9.11 10.11 0.11
C THR A 461 -9.74 9.94 1.49
N PRO A 462 -11.05 10.21 1.63
CA PRO A 462 -11.72 10.11 2.92
C PRO A 462 -11.76 8.65 3.36
N VAL A 463 -11.18 8.38 4.52
CA VAL A 463 -11.40 7.13 5.24
C VAL A 463 -12.50 7.39 6.27
N PRO A 464 -13.60 6.64 6.24
CA PRO A 464 -14.67 6.79 7.23
C PRO A 464 -14.11 6.65 8.63
N CYS A 465 -14.43 7.61 9.49
CA CYS A 465 -14.26 7.45 10.92
C CYS A 465 -15.52 6.78 11.48
N VAL A 466 -15.32 5.81 12.36
CA VAL A 466 -16.40 5.29 13.22
C VAL A 466 -16.53 6.20 14.43
#